data_AF-A0AB34KES7-F1
#
_entry.id   AF-A0AB34KES7-F1
#
_cell.length_a   1.000
_cell.length_b   1.000
_cell.length_c   1.000
_cell.angle_alpha   90.00
_cell.angle_beta   90.00
_cell.angle_gamma   90.00
#
_symmetry.space_group_name_H-M   'P 1'
#
loop_
_entity.id
_entity.type
_entity.pdbx_description
1 polymer ?
#
loop_
_entity_poly.entity_id
_entity_poly.type
_entity_poly.pdbx_seq_one_letter_code
_entity_poly.pdbx_strand_id
1 'polypeptide(L)'
;MAQNKTLTYLAHPSEKIVSGEHIGIKTSTFDLEQAPPAGGVTIKIHYVSFDPYQRGRMRPSHFKSYNPAYELNSAITNGGIA
;
A
#
# COMPACT_ATOMS: atom_id res chain seq x y z
N MET A 1 -7.38 18.97 -9.38
CA MET A 1 -6.94 17.56 -9.60
C MET A 1 -5.42 17.47 -9.65
N ALA A 2 -4.82 16.67 -8.79
CA ALA A 2 -3.39 16.34 -8.76
C ALA A 2 -3.17 14.84 -9.01
N GLN A 3 -1.96 14.47 -9.44
CA GLN A 3 -1.57 13.06 -9.60
C GLN A 3 -1.35 12.42 -8.23
N ASN A 4 -1.93 11.24 -7.99
CA ASN A 4 -1.70 10.44 -6.80
C ASN A 4 -1.18 9.04 -7.20
N LYS A 5 -0.04 8.62 -6.65
CA LYS A 5 0.61 7.34 -6.98
C LYS A 5 0.51 6.40 -5.78
N THR A 6 0.18 5.15 -6.06
CA THR A 6 0.03 4.09 -5.05
C THR A 6 0.96 2.93 -5.36
N LEU A 7 1.77 2.51 -4.39
CA LEU A 7 2.47 1.22 -4.44
C LEU A 7 1.46 0.11 -4.13
N THR A 8 1.15 -0.69 -5.13
CA THR A 8 0.08 -1.69 -5.13
C THR A 8 0.67 -3.09 -5.04
N TYR A 9 0.06 -3.95 -4.22
CA TYR A 9 0.38 -5.36 -4.15
C TYR A 9 -0.36 -6.13 -5.25
N LEU A 10 0.35 -6.87 -6.09
CA LEU A 10 -0.20 -7.46 -7.32
C LEU A 10 -0.30 -8.99 -7.27
N ALA A 11 0.67 -9.67 -6.64
CA ALA A 11 0.76 -11.12 -6.60
C ALA A 11 1.52 -11.63 -5.36
N HIS A 12 1.32 -12.90 -5.00
CA HIS A 12 2.01 -13.55 -3.89
C HIS A 12 3.41 -14.05 -4.30
N PRO A 13 4.50 -13.51 -3.72
CA PRO A 13 5.85 -14.01 -3.98
C PRO A 13 6.07 -15.35 -3.27
N SER A 14 6.59 -16.33 -4.00
CA SER A 14 7.09 -17.58 -3.42
C SER A 14 8.43 -17.35 -2.71
N GLU A 15 9.35 -16.63 -3.37
CA GLU A 15 10.70 -16.37 -2.86
C GLU A 15 10.98 -14.87 -2.80
N LYS A 16 11.50 -14.30 -3.89
CA LYS A 16 11.89 -12.90 -4.04
C LYS A 16 10.71 -12.06 -4.51
N ILE A 17 10.76 -10.78 -4.15
CA ILE A 17 9.82 -9.78 -4.66
C ILE A 17 10.37 -9.25 -5.97
N VAL A 18 9.56 -9.32 -7.02
CA VAL A 18 9.89 -8.79 -8.36
C VAL A 18 9.01 -7.59 -8.66
N SER A 19 9.64 -6.47 -9.03
CA SER A 19 8.96 -5.24 -9.43
C SER A 19 8.20 -5.45 -10.75
N GLY A 20 6.97 -4.93 -10.83
CA GLY A 20 6.06 -5.12 -11.95
C GLY A 20 5.22 -6.41 -11.88
N GLU A 21 5.68 -7.42 -11.16
CA GLU A 21 4.96 -8.70 -10.97
C GLU A 21 4.24 -8.74 -9.63
N HIS A 22 4.96 -8.49 -8.54
CA HIS A 22 4.45 -8.62 -7.17
C HIS A 22 4.04 -7.28 -6.58
N ILE A 23 4.72 -6.22 -6.99
CA ILE A 23 4.46 -4.84 -6.58
C ILE A 23 4.52 -3.94 -7.81
N GLY A 24 3.66 -2.95 -7.88
CA GLY A 24 3.63 -2.00 -8.99
C GLY A 24 3.04 -0.66 -8.62
N ILE A 25 3.27 0.35 -9.46
CA ILE A 25 2.71 1.69 -9.24
C ILE A 25 1.39 1.81 -10.00
N LYS A 26 0.31 2.15 -9.30
CA LYS A 26 -0.94 2.61 -9.90
C LYS A 26 -1.04 4.12 -9.75
N THR A 27 -1.43 4.80 -10.82
CA THR A 27 -1.64 6.25 -10.81
C THR A 27 -3.13 6.54 -10.86
N SER A 28 -3.60 7.40 -9.97
CA SER A 28 -4.95 7.95 -9.94
C SER A 28 -4.89 9.47 -9.87
N THR A 29 -6.06 10.11 -9.89
CA THR A 29 -6.22 11.54 -9.66
C THR A 29 -6.79 11.77 -8.26
N PHE A 30 -6.37 12.86 -7.62
CA PHE A 30 -6.88 13.30 -6.33
C PHE A 30 -7.34 14.75 -6.43
N ASP A 31 -8.49 15.07 -5.84
CA ASP A 31 -8.98 16.44 -5.77
C ASP A 31 -8.45 17.13 -4.52
N LEU A 32 -7.67 18.19 -4.68
CA LEU A 32 -7.06 18.91 -3.56
C LEU A 32 -8.07 19.78 -2.79
N GLU A 33 -9.17 20.15 -3.44
CA GLU A 33 -10.22 20.97 -2.83
C GLU A 33 -11.33 20.11 -2.19
N GLN A 34 -11.27 18.79 -2.35
CA GLN A 34 -12.21 17.88 -1.71
C GLN A 34 -12.01 17.89 -0.20
N ALA A 35 -13.08 18.20 0.54
CA ALA A 35 -13.10 18.04 1.99
C ALA A 35 -12.85 16.58 2.38
N PRO A 36 -12.04 16.30 3.42
CA PRO A 36 -11.87 14.93 3.89
C PRO A 36 -13.20 14.36 4.40
N PRO A 37 -13.34 13.02 4.46
CA PRO A 37 -14.50 12.37 5.11
C PRO A 37 -14.69 12.89 6.54
N ALA A 38 -15.92 12.81 7.07
CA ALA A 38 -16.22 13.27 8.42
C ALA A 38 -15.29 12.61 9.47
N GLY A 39 -14.56 13.44 10.22
CA GLY A 39 -13.55 12.97 11.20
C GLY A 39 -12.20 12.56 10.59
N GLY A 40 -12.01 12.72 9.28
CA GLY A 40 -10.79 12.40 8.55
C GLY A 40 -9.89 13.62 8.31
N VAL A 41 -8.72 13.35 7.75
CA VAL A 41 -7.73 14.36 7.33
C VAL A 41 -7.21 14.05 5.93
N THR A 42 -6.89 15.10 5.17
CA THR A 42 -6.16 15.00 3.91
C THR A 42 -4.68 15.27 4.20
N ILE A 43 -3.81 14.34 3.80
CA ILE A 43 -2.37 14.41 4.10
C ILE A 43 -1.52 14.19 2.85
N LYS A 44 -0.30 14.74 2.85
CA LYS A 44 0.72 14.49 1.81
C LYS A 44 1.84 13.65 2.42
N ILE A 45 1.89 12.37 2.07
CA ILE A 45 2.91 11.46 2.59
C ILE A 45 4.29 11.86 2.06
N HIS A 46 5.24 12.13 2.96
CA HIS A 46 6.62 12.49 2.66
C HIS A 46 7.56 11.30 2.73
N TYR A 47 7.38 10.44 3.74
CA TYR A 47 8.22 9.27 3.96
C TYR A 47 7.37 8.05 4.30
N VAL A 48 7.82 6.87 3.89
CA VAL A 48 7.20 5.58 4.20
C VAL A 48 8.32 4.64 4.62
N SER A 49 8.13 3.87 5.69
CA SER A 49 9.13 2.89 6.10
C SER A 49 9.20 1.71 5.11
N PHE A 50 10.27 0.94 5.17
CA PHE A 50 10.35 -0.38 4.54
C PHE A 50 10.88 -1.36 5.57
N ASP A 51 10.00 -2.17 6.12
CA ASP A 51 10.28 -2.97 7.30
C ASP A 51 10.21 -4.47 7.01
N PRO A 52 11.04 -5.31 7.65
CA PRO A 52 11.06 -6.75 7.41
C PRO A 52 9.70 -7.43 7.59
N TYR A 53 8.85 -6.95 8.51
CA TYR A 53 7.53 -7.54 8.77
C TYR A 53 6.61 -7.50 7.53
N GLN A 54 6.83 -6.57 6.61
CA GLN A 54 6.02 -6.43 5.41
C GLN A 54 6.13 -7.66 4.50
N ARG A 55 7.30 -8.33 4.45
CA ARG A 55 7.47 -9.55 3.66
C ARG A 55 6.58 -10.69 4.17
N GLY A 56 6.35 -10.76 5.49
CA GLY A 56 5.47 -11.76 6.10
C GLY A 56 3.98 -11.54 5.80
N ARG A 57 3.61 -10.33 5.33
CA ARG A 57 2.24 -9.98 4.91
C ARG A 57 1.98 -10.26 3.43
N MET A 58 3.02 -10.50 2.63
CA MET A 58 2.91 -10.84 1.20
C MET A 58 2.64 -12.33 1.00
N ARG A 59 1.44 -12.78 1.39
CA ARG A 59 1.03 -14.19 1.41
C ARG A 59 -0.49 -14.32 1.25
N PRO A 60 -1.01 -15.53 0.93
CA PRO A 60 -2.45 -15.77 0.98
C PRO A 60 -3.05 -15.51 2.37
N SER A 61 -4.27 -14.99 2.42
CA SER A 61 -4.95 -14.55 3.64
C SER A 61 -5.32 -15.70 4.59
N HIS A 62 -5.48 -16.93 4.09
CA HIS A 62 -5.83 -18.10 4.90
C HIS A 62 -4.71 -18.58 5.84
N PHE A 63 -3.46 -18.18 5.61
CA PHE A 63 -2.38 -18.43 6.56
C PHE A 63 -2.53 -17.51 7.79
N LYS A 64 -2.41 -18.04 9.00
CA LYS A 64 -2.54 -17.23 10.22
C LYS A 64 -1.23 -16.52 10.54
N SER A 65 -1.30 -15.25 10.94
CA SER A 65 -0.18 -14.46 11.46
C SER A 65 -0.72 -13.30 12.30
N TYR A 66 0.12 -12.72 13.14
CA TYR A 66 -0.22 -11.55 13.95
C TYR A 66 -0.54 -10.31 13.08
N ASN A 67 0.13 -10.21 11.93
CA ASN A 67 -0.16 -9.18 10.93
C ASN A 67 -1.04 -9.75 9.80
N PRO A 68 -2.16 -9.08 9.47
CA PRO A 68 -2.98 -9.45 8.32
C PRO A 68 -2.18 -9.44 7.01
N ALA A 69 -2.52 -10.36 6.11
CA ALA A 69 -1.98 -10.38 4.76
C ALA A 69 -2.39 -9.10 4.01
N TYR A 70 -1.58 -8.69 3.02
CA TYR A 70 -2.01 -7.69 2.06
C TYR A 70 -3.10 -8.24 1.14
N GLU A 71 -4.06 -7.41 0.81
CA GLU A 71 -5.06 -7.71 -0.21
C GLU A 71 -4.46 -7.50 -1.61
N LEU A 72 -4.75 -8.43 -2.52
CA LEU A 72 -4.33 -8.30 -3.91
C LEU A 72 -5.02 -7.09 -4.55
N ASN A 73 -4.29 -6.40 -5.42
CA ASN A 73 -4.69 -5.19 -6.13
C ASN A 73 -4.92 -3.95 -5.25
N SER A 74 -4.58 -4.01 -3.96
CA SER A 74 -4.72 -2.93 -2.99
C SER A 74 -3.39 -2.26 -2.67
N ALA A 75 -3.45 -1.07 -2.06
CA ALA A 75 -2.29 -0.34 -1.59
C ALA A 75 -1.54 -1.14 -0.51
N ILE A 76 -0.20 -1.12 -0.57
CA ILE A 76 0.63 -1.64 0.52
C ILE A 76 0.53 -0.69 1.71
N THR A 77 -0.02 -1.16 2.82
CA THR A 77 -0.14 -0.35 4.04
C THR A 77 1.14 -0.38 4.86
N ASN A 78 1.61 0.80 5.31
CA ASN A 78 2.73 0.92 6.23
C ASN A 78 2.63 2.20 7.10
N GLY A 79 3.50 2.30 8.10
CA GLY A 79 3.80 3.55 8.77
C GLY A 79 4.48 4.54 7.81
N GLY A 80 4.09 5.81 7.94
CA GLY A 80 4.64 6.91 7.15
C GLY A 80 4.59 8.22 7.94
N ILE A 81 5.29 9.22 7.40
CA ILE A 81 5.32 10.60 7.91
C ILE A 81 4.71 11.48 6.84
N ALA A 82 3.78 12.34 7.24
CA ALA A 82 3.05 13.25 6.37
C ALA A 82 3.00 14.66 6.97
#